data_AF-A0A3N6P7K9-F1
#
_entry.id   AF-A0A3N6P7K9-F1
#
_cell.length_a   1.000
_cell.length_b   1.000
_cell.length_c   1.000
_cell.angle_alpha   90.00
_cell.angle_beta   90.00
_cell.angle_gamma   90.00
#
_symmetry.space_group_name_H-M   'P 1'
#
loop_
_entity.id
_entity.type
_entity.pdbx_description
1 polymer ?
#
loop_
_entity_poly.entity_id
_entity_poly.type
_entity_poly.pdbx_seq_one_letter_code
_entity_poly.pdbx_strand_id
1 'polypeptide(L)'
;MEAIKIIKIKLIDSGENGFHVILNSIGANFEPIDGFLPCLPAELEKSFNQWQSAYSQLEDVRKVATRISPQSVVNYSSNEEKEQVKISLNQWLDSGESSWQPVRDELISVLSSLGNSDSEIRLFLDIQNPNLCRIPWQEWNLFQSRFPQTEIAIRVRGQGRFRRPRKSSKVRIIAIVGKSDGINTQLDLEVI
;
A
#
# COMPACT_ATOMS: atom_id res chain seq x y z
N MET A 1 -23.67 -15.65 0.77
CA MET A 1 -22.71 -14.87 1.57
C MET A 1 -21.34 -15.43 1.23
N GLU A 2 -20.58 -14.74 0.38
CA GLU A 2 -19.20 -15.11 0.11
C GLU A 2 -18.38 -14.94 1.39
N ALA A 3 -17.68 -16.00 1.80
CA ALA A 3 -16.81 -15.95 2.96
C ALA A 3 -15.51 -15.25 2.55
N ILE A 4 -15.31 -14.02 2.99
CA ILE A 4 -14.05 -13.29 2.82
C ILE A 4 -12.97 -14.00 3.61
N LYS A 5 -11.86 -14.34 2.96
CA LYS A 5 -10.69 -14.92 3.61
C LYS A 5 -9.60 -13.89 3.73
N ILE A 6 -9.14 -13.68 4.95
CA ILE A 6 -8.15 -12.66 5.27
C ILE A 6 -6.84 -13.35 5.61
N ILE A 7 -5.81 -13.05 4.82
CA ILE A 7 -4.43 -13.36 5.16
C ILE A 7 -3.82 -12.10 5.76
N LYS A 8 -3.02 -12.23 6.80
CA LYS A 8 -2.36 -11.10 7.43
C LYS A 8 -0.88 -11.39 7.64
N ILE A 9 -0.05 -10.48 7.15
CA ILE A 9 1.39 -10.44 7.38
C ILE A 9 1.67 -9.29 8.33
N LYS A 10 2.25 -9.59 9.48
CA LYS A 10 2.70 -8.58 10.44
C LYS A 10 4.22 -8.46 10.34
N LEU A 11 4.71 -7.25 10.05
CA LEU A 11 6.14 -6.93 10.03
C LEU A 11 6.49 -6.11 11.28
N ILE A 12 7.39 -6.66 12.09
CA ILE A 12 7.90 -6.05 13.31
C ILE A 12 9.37 -5.69 13.07
N ASP A 13 9.70 -4.41 13.24
CA ASP A 13 11.07 -3.93 13.10
C ASP A 13 11.96 -4.54 14.20
N SER A 14 13.02 -5.23 13.78
CA SER A 14 14.00 -5.89 14.64
C SER A 14 15.36 -5.19 14.61
N GLY A 15 15.44 -3.98 14.03
CA GLY A 15 16.69 -3.22 13.88
C GLY A 15 17.62 -3.83 12.83
N GLU A 16 18.86 -4.16 13.22
CA GLU A 16 19.89 -4.67 12.31
C GLU A 16 19.57 -6.04 11.69
N ASN A 17 18.64 -6.79 12.30
CA ASN A 17 18.21 -8.11 11.84
C ASN A 17 17.02 -8.06 10.86
N GLY A 18 16.66 -6.86 10.36
CA GLY A 18 15.54 -6.67 9.45
C GLY A 18 14.19 -6.69 10.15
N PHE A 19 13.25 -7.45 9.62
CA PHE A 19 11.87 -7.48 10.07
C PHE A 19 11.46 -8.89 10.48
N HIS A 20 11.05 -9.05 11.74
CA HIS A 20 10.36 -10.26 12.15
C HIS A 20 8.97 -10.29 11.50
N VAL A 21 8.70 -11.33 10.73
CA VAL A 21 7.47 -11.51 9.97
C VAL A 21 6.63 -12.59 10.61
N ILE A 22 5.36 -12.30 10.84
CA ILE A 22 4.37 -13.28 11.30
C ILE A 22 3.24 -13.34 10.28
N LEU A 23 3.07 -14.50 9.65
CA LEU A 23 1.96 -14.81 8.76
C LEU A 23 0.85 -15.50 9.56
N ASN A 24 -0.37 -14.98 9.48
CA ASN A 24 -1.56 -15.59 10.07
C ASN A 24 -2.78 -15.38 9.17
N SER A 25 -3.89 -16.02 9.51
CA SER A 25 -5.15 -15.81 8.81
C SER A 25 -6.35 -15.70 9.73
N ILE A 26 -7.40 -15.12 9.17
CA ILE A 26 -8.74 -15.09 9.73
C ILE A 26 -9.65 -15.73 8.69
N GLY A 27 -10.25 -16.87 9.03
CA GLY A 27 -11.15 -17.61 8.15
C GLY A 27 -10.47 -18.58 7.16
N ALA A 28 -9.15 -18.78 7.26
CA ALA A 28 -8.44 -19.86 6.59
C ALA A 28 -7.81 -20.80 7.65
N ASN A 29 -7.69 -22.09 7.32
CA ASN A 29 -7.16 -23.10 8.23
C ASN A 29 -5.67 -23.30 7.94
N PHE A 30 -4.79 -22.50 8.55
CA PHE A 30 -3.36 -22.78 8.63
C PHE A 30 -2.77 -22.24 9.95
N GLU A 31 -1.70 -22.88 10.43
CA GLU A 31 -1.02 -22.46 11.65
C GLU A 31 -0.16 -21.21 11.41
N PRO A 32 -0.16 -20.22 12.32
CA PRO A 32 0.71 -19.06 12.18
C PRO A 32 2.18 -19.48 12.06
N ILE A 33 2.87 -18.93 11.08
CA ILE A 33 4.32 -19.12 10.88
C ILE A 33 5.05 -17.80 11.05
N ASP A 34 6.23 -17.89 11.62
CA ASP A 34 7.18 -16.82 11.83
C ASP A 34 8.46 -17.00 11.00
N GLY A 35 9.10 -15.89 10.71
CA GLY A 35 10.38 -15.85 10.00
C GLY A 35 10.94 -14.44 9.99
N PHE A 36 12.01 -14.22 9.24
CA PHE A 36 12.67 -12.92 9.16
C PHE A 36 12.85 -12.50 7.72
N LEU A 37 12.36 -11.31 7.41
CA LEU A 37 12.63 -10.61 6.16
C LEU A 37 13.86 -9.71 6.37
N PRO A 38 14.83 -9.69 5.45
CA PRO A 38 16.04 -8.87 5.60
C PRO A 38 15.71 -7.38 5.70
N CYS A 39 16.68 -6.60 6.19
CA CYS A 39 16.61 -5.14 6.15
C CYS A 39 16.25 -4.64 4.75
N LEU A 40 15.59 -3.48 4.70
CA LEU A 40 15.30 -2.82 3.43
C LEU A 40 16.61 -2.56 2.67
N PRO A 41 16.82 -3.10 1.46
CA PRO A 41 18.08 -2.92 0.76
C PRO A 41 18.30 -1.46 0.37
N ALA A 42 19.54 -0.98 0.50
CA ALA A 42 19.91 0.39 0.13
C ALA A 42 19.60 0.70 -1.34
N GLU A 43 19.68 -0.30 -2.22
CA GLU A 43 19.33 -0.16 -3.64
C GLU A 43 17.85 0.11 -3.85
N LEU A 44 16.98 -0.56 -3.08
CA LEU A 44 15.53 -0.34 -3.12
C LEU A 44 15.17 1.05 -2.57
N GLU A 45 15.80 1.48 -1.49
CA GLU A 45 15.59 2.83 -0.96
C GLU A 45 16.05 3.90 -1.97
N LYS A 46 17.20 3.68 -2.62
CA LYS A 46 17.73 4.56 -3.66
C LYS A 46 16.79 4.65 -4.86
N SER A 47 16.37 3.51 -5.42
CA SER A 47 15.47 3.49 -6.60
C SER A 47 14.12 4.13 -6.27
N PHE A 48 13.59 3.88 -5.07
CA PHE A 48 12.34 4.50 -4.61
C PHE A 48 12.46 6.03 -4.49
N ASN A 49 13.56 6.53 -3.90
CA ASN A 49 13.80 7.97 -3.79
C ASN A 49 14.01 8.63 -5.16
N GLN A 50 14.67 7.94 -6.10
CA GLN A 50 14.85 8.41 -7.48
C GLN A 50 13.51 8.49 -8.21
N TRP A 51 12.70 7.44 -8.15
CA TRP A 51 11.35 7.43 -8.71
C TRP A 51 10.48 8.53 -8.10
N GLN A 52 10.51 8.70 -6.78
CA GLN A 52 9.74 9.74 -6.09
C GLN A 52 10.19 11.15 -6.53
N SER A 53 11.50 11.37 -6.65
CA SER A 53 12.06 12.62 -7.14
C SER A 53 11.60 12.89 -8.57
N ALA A 54 11.78 11.95 -9.49
CA ALA A 54 11.33 12.06 -10.88
C ALA A 54 9.82 12.33 -10.97
N TYR A 55 9.01 11.61 -10.19
CA TYR A 55 7.57 11.81 -10.10
C TYR A 55 7.21 13.23 -9.63
N SER A 56 7.93 13.78 -8.64
CA SER A 56 7.70 15.14 -8.15
C SER A 56 8.09 16.25 -9.13
N GLN A 57 8.94 15.94 -10.13
CA GLN A 57 9.33 16.88 -11.18
C GLN A 57 8.28 16.99 -12.29
N LEU A 58 7.31 16.07 -12.34
CA LEU A 58 6.28 16.05 -13.37
C LEU A 58 5.43 17.32 -13.30
N GLU A 59 5.28 17.95 -14.45
CA GLU A 59 4.62 19.25 -14.55
C GLU A 59 3.18 19.19 -14.02
N ASP A 60 2.46 18.09 -14.24
CA ASP A 60 1.07 17.91 -13.77
C ASP A 60 0.97 17.62 -12.26
N VAL A 61 1.99 17.01 -11.67
CA VAL A 61 2.10 16.87 -10.19
C VAL A 61 2.38 18.23 -9.55
N ARG A 62 3.11 19.11 -10.24
CA ARG A 62 3.43 20.48 -9.80
C ARG A 62 2.29 21.46 -10.06
N LYS A 63 1.58 21.29 -11.16
CA LYS A 63 0.39 22.04 -11.56
C LYS A 63 -0.84 21.48 -10.85
N VAL A 64 -0.81 21.41 -9.52
CA VAL A 64 -2.05 21.48 -8.72
C VAL A 64 -2.64 22.89 -8.89
N ALA A 65 -3.04 23.21 -10.12
CA ALA A 65 -3.65 24.43 -10.56
C ALA A 65 -5.13 24.10 -10.70
N THR A 66 -5.87 24.39 -9.63
CA THR A 66 -7.27 24.86 -9.54
C THR A 66 -8.41 24.13 -10.30
N ARG A 67 -8.18 23.26 -11.28
CA ARG A 67 -9.21 22.48 -11.99
C ARG A 67 -8.65 21.15 -12.52
N ILE A 68 -9.23 20.04 -12.03
CA ILE A 68 -9.06 18.71 -12.65
C ILE A 68 -9.84 18.74 -13.97
N SER A 69 -9.15 19.01 -15.07
CA SER A 69 -9.68 18.80 -16.42
C SER A 69 -9.38 17.35 -16.81
N PRO A 70 -10.35 16.58 -17.36
CA PRO A 70 -10.05 15.23 -17.83
C PRO A 70 -9.00 15.32 -18.94
N GLN A 71 -7.77 14.95 -18.63
CA GLN A 71 -6.73 14.71 -19.61
C GLN A 71 -6.70 13.21 -19.94
N SER A 72 -6.28 12.86 -21.15
CA SER A 72 -5.96 11.48 -21.51
C SER A 72 -4.99 10.89 -20.48
N VAL A 73 -5.11 9.61 -20.16
CA VAL A 73 -4.14 8.92 -19.29
C VAL A 73 -2.76 9.00 -19.94
N VAL A 74 -1.87 9.83 -19.40
CA VAL A 74 -0.47 9.88 -19.83
C VAL A 74 0.36 9.26 -18.71
N ASN A 75 1.22 8.30 -19.04
CA ASN A 75 2.21 7.78 -18.11
C ASN A 75 3.32 8.81 -17.96
N TYR A 76 3.28 9.57 -16.87
CA TYR A 76 4.24 10.65 -16.64
C TYR A 76 5.54 10.19 -15.96
N SER A 77 5.54 9.10 -15.18
CA SER A 77 6.78 8.59 -14.60
C SER A 77 7.66 8.02 -15.71
N SER A 78 8.92 8.42 -15.76
CA SER A 78 9.89 7.74 -16.63
C SER A 78 9.88 6.24 -16.31
N ASN A 79 9.76 5.45 -17.38
CA ASN A 79 9.50 4.02 -17.28
C ASN A 79 10.67 3.30 -16.58
N GLU A 80 11.88 3.85 -16.70
CA GLU A 80 13.11 3.30 -16.15
C GLU A 80 13.10 3.32 -14.62
N GLU A 81 12.84 4.47 -13.97
CA GLU A 81 12.86 4.60 -12.51
C GLU A 81 11.77 3.75 -11.86
N LYS A 82 10.57 3.70 -12.48
CA LYS A 82 9.50 2.81 -12.04
C LYS A 82 9.96 1.36 -12.10
N GLU A 83 10.58 0.94 -13.20
CA GLU A 83 11.04 -0.43 -13.38
C GLU A 83 12.15 -0.79 -12.39
N GLN A 84 13.06 0.15 -12.09
CA GLN A 84 14.09 -0.07 -11.07
C GLN A 84 13.49 -0.34 -9.68
N VAL A 85 12.43 0.40 -9.29
CA VAL A 85 11.73 0.12 -8.03
C VAL A 85 11.16 -1.30 -8.02
N LYS A 86 10.55 -1.74 -9.12
CA LYS A 86 10.01 -3.11 -9.24
C LYS A 86 11.11 -4.16 -9.15
N ILE A 87 12.21 -3.96 -9.88
CA ILE A 87 13.34 -4.89 -9.87
C ILE A 87 13.91 -5.03 -8.46
N SER A 88 14.26 -3.92 -7.80
CA SER A 88 14.84 -3.96 -6.45
C SER A 88 13.85 -4.51 -5.41
N LEU A 89 12.55 -4.21 -5.55
CA LEU A 89 11.50 -4.76 -4.69
C LEU A 89 11.43 -6.28 -4.79
N ASN A 90 11.41 -6.79 -6.01
CA ASN A 90 11.30 -8.23 -6.25
C ASN A 90 12.58 -8.96 -5.88
N GLN A 91 13.76 -8.39 -6.12
CA GLN A 91 15.03 -8.96 -5.64
C GLN A 91 15.05 -9.12 -4.11
N TRP A 92 14.48 -8.15 -3.38
CA TRP A 92 14.37 -8.23 -1.93
C TRP A 92 13.35 -9.27 -1.48
N LEU A 93 12.10 -9.19 -1.97
CA LEU A 93 11.01 -10.07 -1.54
C LEU A 93 11.12 -11.50 -2.06
N ASP A 94 11.86 -11.71 -3.14
CA ASP A 94 12.15 -13.04 -3.69
C ASP A 94 13.53 -13.57 -3.26
N SER A 95 14.20 -12.88 -2.31
CA SER A 95 15.47 -13.33 -1.75
C SER A 95 15.36 -14.76 -1.21
N GLY A 96 16.33 -15.60 -1.57
CA GLY A 96 16.42 -17.00 -1.13
C GLY A 96 16.97 -17.14 0.30
N GLU A 97 16.74 -16.16 1.17
CA GLU A 97 17.25 -16.21 2.53
C GLU A 97 16.49 -17.26 3.34
N SER A 98 17.26 -18.13 4.03
CA SER A 98 16.71 -19.28 4.77
C SER A 98 15.69 -18.91 5.86
N SER A 99 15.74 -17.69 6.38
CA SER A 99 14.81 -17.17 7.39
C SER A 99 13.54 -16.56 6.80
N TRP A 100 13.55 -16.15 5.53
CA TRP A 100 12.42 -15.56 4.82
C TRP A 100 11.65 -16.60 4.00
N GLN A 101 12.38 -17.50 3.36
CA GLN A 101 11.86 -18.49 2.43
C GLN A 101 10.69 -19.32 3.00
N PRO A 102 10.72 -19.82 4.25
CA PRO A 102 9.58 -20.58 4.80
C PRO A 102 8.28 -19.77 4.86
N VAL A 103 8.35 -18.48 5.22
CA VAL A 103 7.17 -17.60 5.28
C VAL A 103 6.61 -17.34 3.88
N ARG A 104 7.50 -17.15 2.89
CA ARG A 104 7.11 -16.97 1.48
C ARG A 104 6.46 -18.23 0.90
N ASP A 105 7.03 -19.40 1.19
CA ASP A 105 6.51 -20.69 0.73
C ASP A 105 5.15 -20.98 1.35
N GLU A 106 4.97 -20.69 2.65
CA GLU A 106 3.68 -20.82 3.31
C GLU A 106 2.65 -19.82 2.75
N LEU A 107 3.03 -18.56 2.51
CA LEU A 107 2.16 -17.58 1.87
C LEU A 107 1.68 -18.08 0.49
N ILE A 108 2.59 -18.65 -0.31
CA ILE A 108 2.28 -19.27 -1.60
C ILE A 108 1.31 -20.45 -1.44
N SER A 109 1.57 -21.33 -0.47
CA SER A 109 0.75 -22.51 -0.18
C SER A 109 -0.68 -22.10 0.17
N VAL A 110 -0.82 -21.16 1.11
CA VAL A 110 -2.09 -20.58 1.54
C VAL A 110 -2.81 -19.94 0.35
N LEU A 111 -2.17 -19.02 -0.37
CA LEU A 111 -2.79 -18.35 -1.53
C LEU A 111 -3.23 -19.34 -2.61
N SER A 112 -2.44 -20.39 -2.87
CA SER A 112 -2.81 -21.45 -3.83
C SER A 112 -4.02 -22.24 -3.37
N SER A 113 -4.13 -22.54 -2.07
CA SER A 113 -5.31 -23.21 -1.51
C SER A 113 -6.58 -22.35 -1.60
N LEU A 114 -6.43 -21.02 -1.51
CA LEU A 114 -7.54 -20.07 -1.60
C LEU A 114 -7.93 -19.72 -3.04
N GLY A 115 -6.98 -19.72 -3.98
CA GLY A 115 -7.21 -19.39 -5.38
C GLY A 115 -8.17 -20.34 -6.10
N ASN A 116 -8.36 -21.56 -5.58
CA ASN A 116 -9.35 -22.52 -6.09
C ASN A 116 -10.77 -22.25 -5.58
N SER A 117 -10.98 -21.27 -4.69
CA SER A 117 -12.29 -20.87 -4.21
C SER A 117 -12.72 -19.56 -4.86
N ASP A 118 -14.03 -19.43 -5.13
CA ASP A 118 -14.68 -18.23 -5.70
C ASP A 118 -14.71 -17.03 -4.73
N SER A 119 -13.79 -16.99 -3.75
CA SER A 119 -13.75 -16.00 -2.68
C SER A 119 -12.68 -14.95 -2.95
N GLU A 120 -13.03 -13.67 -2.74
CA GLU A 120 -12.06 -12.58 -2.72
C GLU A 120 -10.96 -12.84 -1.67
N ILE A 121 -9.70 -12.72 -2.10
CA ILE A 121 -8.52 -12.88 -1.23
C ILE A 121 -8.05 -11.49 -0.82
N ARG A 122 -8.05 -11.21 0.49
CA ARG A 122 -7.50 -9.96 1.03
C ARG A 122 -6.26 -10.20 1.87
N LEU A 123 -5.17 -9.56 1.50
CA LEU A 123 -3.91 -9.56 2.23
C LEU A 123 -3.76 -8.28 3.05
N PHE A 124 -3.69 -8.40 4.37
CA PHE A 124 -3.47 -7.30 5.28
C PHE A 124 -2.01 -7.22 5.75
N LEU A 125 -1.35 -6.12 5.45
CA LEU A 125 -0.01 -5.82 5.93
C LEU A 125 -0.08 -4.98 7.21
N ASP A 126 0.22 -5.58 8.37
CA ASP A 126 0.33 -4.89 9.66
C ASP A 126 1.78 -4.42 9.86
N ILE A 127 2.08 -3.28 9.23
CA ILE A 127 3.40 -2.65 9.20
C ILE A 127 3.39 -1.45 10.16
N GLN A 128 4.41 -1.37 11.03
CA GLN A 128 4.61 -0.20 11.90
C GLN A 128 5.62 0.80 11.32
N ASN A 129 6.59 0.31 10.54
CA ASN A 129 7.64 1.15 9.95
C ASN A 129 7.04 2.00 8.80
N PRO A 130 7.06 3.34 8.89
CA PRO A 130 6.47 4.22 7.87
C PRO A 130 7.10 4.07 6.48
N ASN A 131 8.38 3.72 6.39
CA ASN A 131 9.05 3.54 5.11
C ASN A 131 8.52 2.30 4.38
N LEU A 132 8.30 1.20 5.11
CA LEU A 132 7.68 0.01 4.56
C LEU A 132 6.23 0.23 4.12
N CYS A 133 5.48 1.11 4.79
CA CYS A 133 4.11 1.46 4.37
C CYS A 133 4.05 2.19 3.01
N ARG A 134 5.17 2.75 2.54
CA ARG A 134 5.25 3.48 1.27
C ARG A 134 5.66 2.61 0.09
N ILE A 135 6.13 1.39 0.36
CA ILE A 135 6.54 0.44 -0.68
C ILE A 135 5.30 0.02 -1.49
N PRO A 136 5.42 -0.09 -2.82
CA PRO A 136 4.32 -0.54 -3.67
C PRO A 136 4.19 -2.07 -3.60
N TRP A 137 3.70 -2.60 -2.48
CA TRP A 137 3.58 -4.05 -2.24
C TRP A 137 2.79 -4.81 -3.32
N GLN A 138 1.85 -4.14 -3.99
CA GLN A 138 1.13 -4.68 -5.13
C GLN A 138 2.00 -5.01 -6.34
N GLU A 139 3.19 -4.42 -6.44
CA GLU A 139 4.16 -4.65 -7.52
C GLU A 139 5.06 -5.87 -7.26
N TRP A 140 4.86 -6.58 -6.14
CA TRP A 140 5.51 -7.88 -5.95
C TRP A 140 5.00 -8.86 -7.03
N ASN A 141 5.93 -9.48 -7.75
CA ASN A 141 5.73 -10.46 -8.81
C ASN A 141 4.79 -11.59 -8.39
N LEU A 142 4.81 -11.98 -7.11
CA LEU A 142 3.88 -12.94 -6.54
C LEU A 142 2.42 -12.56 -6.82
N PHE A 143 2.06 -11.30 -6.61
CA PHE A 143 0.71 -10.80 -6.82
C PHE A 143 0.47 -10.39 -8.28
N GLN A 144 1.46 -9.84 -8.97
CA GLN A 144 1.29 -9.45 -10.38
C GLN A 144 1.06 -10.66 -11.31
N SER A 145 1.79 -11.76 -11.09
CA SER A 145 1.81 -12.89 -12.02
C SER A 145 0.98 -14.09 -11.55
N ARG A 146 0.99 -14.40 -10.24
CA ARG A 146 0.49 -15.68 -9.73
C ARG A 146 -0.84 -15.54 -8.98
N PHE A 147 -1.04 -14.42 -8.31
CA PHE A 147 -2.27 -14.15 -7.55
C PHE A 147 -2.84 -12.73 -7.81
N PRO A 148 -3.15 -12.38 -9.07
CA PRO A 148 -3.60 -11.03 -9.46
C PRO A 148 -4.92 -10.58 -8.84
N GLN A 149 -5.73 -11.52 -8.34
CA GLN A 149 -6.97 -11.28 -7.62
C GLN A 149 -6.77 -10.87 -6.15
N THR A 150 -5.54 -10.87 -5.65
CA THR A 150 -5.25 -10.54 -4.25
C THR A 150 -5.34 -9.03 -4.02
N GLU A 151 -6.28 -8.60 -3.19
CA GLU A 151 -6.35 -7.22 -2.73
C GLU A 151 -5.37 -7.01 -1.58
N ILE A 152 -4.47 -6.05 -1.70
CA ILE A 152 -3.49 -5.72 -0.65
C ILE A 152 -3.94 -4.48 0.10
N ALA A 153 -4.10 -4.63 1.42
CA ALA A 153 -4.44 -3.54 2.32
C ALA A 153 -3.33 -3.34 3.35
N ILE A 154 -2.87 -2.10 3.52
CA ILE A 154 -1.88 -1.74 4.54
C ILE A 154 -2.62 -1.19 5.76
N ARG A 155 -2.37 -1.78 6.94
CA ARG A 155 -2.93 -1.28 8.20
C ARG A 155 -2.15 -0.05 8.65
N VAL A 156 -2.67 1.13 8.31
CA VAL A 156 -2.12 2.39 8.82
C VAL A 156 -2.52 2.56 10.29
N ARG A 157 -1.56 2.48 11.20
CA ARG A 157 -1.77 2.83 12.61
C ARG A 157 -1.70 4.35 12.76
N GLY A 158 -2.87 5.00 12.77
CA GLY A 158 -2.96 6.41 13.09
C GLY A 158 -2.38 6.70 14.49
N GLN A 159 -1.53 7.73 14.57
CA GLN A 159 -1.10 8.33 15.84
C GLN A 159 -2.27 9.12 16.43
N GLY A 160 -3.22 8.44 17.06
CA GLY A 160 -4.34 9.13 17.70
C GLY A 160 -5.36 8.19 18.28
N ARG A 161 -5.72 8.40 19.55
CA ARG A 161 -7.03 7.97 20.04
C ARG A 161 -8.05 8.66 19.13
N PHE A 162 -8.78 7.89 18.32
CA PHE A 162 -9.99 8.38 17.66
C PHE A 162 -10.90 8.89 18.77
N ARG A 163 -10.86 10.20 19.03
CA ARG A 163 -11.85 10.84 19.88
C ARG A 163 -13.12 10.74 19.06
N ARG A 164 -14.03 9.86 19.47
CA ARG A 164 -15.37 9.85 18.90
C ARG A 164 -15.85 11.30 18.91
N PRO A 165 -16.23 11.87 17.76
CA PRO A 165 -16.68 13.25 17.73
C PRO A 165 -17.80 13.39 18.77
N ARG A 166 -17.70 14.41 19.63
CA ARG A 166 -18.73 14.66 20.64
C ARG A 166 -20.07 14.75 19.90
N LYS A 167 -21.08 13.99 20.34
CA LYS A 167 -22.43 14.07 19.79
C LYS A 167 -22.88 15.53 19.88
N SER A 168 -23.00 16.17 18.73
CA SER A 168 -23.46 17.54 18.61
C SER A 168 -24.97 17.49 18.37
N SER A 169 -25.74 18.28 19.11
CA SER A 169 -27.18 18.44 18.82
C SER A 169 -27.43 19.21 17.52
N LYS A 170 -26.39 19.83 16.95
CA LYS A 170 -26.41 20.57 15.69
C LYS A 170 -25.50 19.89 14.66
N VAL A 171 -25.98 19.76 13.43
CA VAL A 171 -25.16 19.33 12.29
C VAL A 171 -24.05 20.36 12.07
N ARG A 172 -22.81 19.92 11.92
CA ARG A 172 -21.67 20.77 11.55
C ARG A 172 -21.24 20.38 10.14
N ILE A 173 -21.38 21.31 9.21
CA ILE A 173 -20.97 21.15 7.81
C ILE A 173 -19.64 21.90 7.64
N ILE A 174 -18.63 21.24 7.07
CA ILE A 174 -17.41 21.91 6.62
C ILE A 174 -17.60 22.15 5.13
N ALA A 175 -17.67 23.42 4.72
CA ALA A 175 -17.60 23.78 3.33
C ALA A 175 -16.14 24.11 2.97
N ILE A 176 -15.63 23.46 1.93
CA ILE A 176 -14.31 23.74 1.36
C ILE A 176 -14.56 24.35 -0.01
N VAL A 177 -14.32 25.66 -0.12
CA VAL A 177 -14.46 26.40 -1.37
C VAL A 177 -13.06 26.58 -1.96
N GLY A 178 -12.91 26.20 -3.23
CA GLY A 178 -11.64 26.27 -3.94
C GLY A 178 -11.19 27.72 -4.21
N LYS A 179 -10.02 27.84 -4.82
CA LYS A 179 -9.47 29.14 -5.24
C LYS A 179 -10.34 29.75 -6.34
N SER A 180 -10.56 31.06 -6.31
CA SER A 180 -11.42 31.80 -7.24
C SER A 180 -10.77 32.15 -8.59
N ASP A 181 -9.59 31.60 -8.89
CA ASP A 181 -8.87 31.87 -10.14
C ASP A 181 -9.67 31.29 -11.33
N GLY A 182 -10.33 32.17 -12.09
CA GLY A 182 -11.09 31.80 -13.30
C GLY A 182 -12.51 31.25 -13.04
N ILE A 183 -13.03 31.31 -11.81
CA ILE A 183 -14.41 30.96 -11.46
C ILE A 183 -14.98 31.92 -10.41
N ASN A 184 -16.30 32.14 -10.43
CA ASN A 184 -16.97 32.92 -9.39
C ASN A 184 -17.41 32.01 -8.24
N THR A 185 -16.60 31.95 -7.18
CA THR A 185 -16.90 31.16 -5.97
C THR A 185 -17.93 31.81 -5.04
N GLN A 186 -18.37 33.05 -5.34
CA GLN A 186 -19.34 33.76 -4.50
C GLN A 186 -20.72 33.09 -4.55
N LEU A 187 -21.09 32.53 -5.70
CA LEU A 187 -22.34 31.78 -5.85
C LEU A 187 -22.36 30.55 -4.94
N ASP A 188 -21.24 29.83 -4.85
CA ASP A 188 -21.14 28.64 -3.99
C ASP A 188 -21.26 29.03 -2.51
N LEU A 189 -20.69 30.18 -2.12
CA LEU A 189 -20.78 30.71 -0.75
C LEU A 189 -22.19 31.18 -0.36
N GLU A 190 -23.02 31.61 -1.33
CA GLU A 190 -24.38 32.08 -1.07
C GLU A 190 -25.38 30.95 -0.77
N VAL A 191 -25.08 29.71 -1.16
CA VAL A 191 -25.93 28.53 -0.92
C VAL A 191 -25.47 27.64 0.24
N ILE A 192 -24.42 28.03 0.97
CA ILE A 192 -23.91 27.36 2.18
C ILE A 192 -24.45 28.03 3.44
#